data_AF-F4W4X9-F1
#
_entry.id   AF-F4W4X9-F1
#
_cell.length_a   1.000
_cell.length_b   1.000
_cell.length_c   1.000
_cell.angle_alpha   90.00
_cell.angle_beta   90.00
_cell.angle_gamma   90.00
#
_symmetry.space_group_name_H-M   'P 1'
#
loop_
_entity.id
_entity.type
_entity.pdbx_description
1 polymer ?
#
loop_
_entity_poly.entity_id
_entity_poly.type
_entity_poly.pdbx_seq_one_letter_code
_entity_poly.pdbx_strand_id
1 'polypeptide(L)'
;MTMYHFVYDLKFFGVTLDKRDEFSEEAEVVRDMDLITDCCRWIWETFMASYSTARAAKPKHVATKPHIVLTLYPGNKKLPRSVPNQYHICICNVLRVEIKTSVSIEHTGCVKETSRIKAVLTLITSIPSRTPSTEPDKVTIIILSQKEGYNAAHADYLRENIYEQADALEKELPHIVLSHKLNIKGSWTIVPLLTYLSGEFPDVEWFFFCLENTVIRLEKLLDVLGKFSSSQDVWMGYALYDREPTIIHHFAQHTKKFKYPHIASGFAMSVTLLKSLSKQISKGKEPKADFSIDVSYEFAIFVLNRTGVKLTHVSKLCIVSASDCATYPRFFHSCSSSVTPENIYFAVKTCAKFHLDRIPVIKKSWAKYDLNIGYFSDAADKNLREAYIVPNTTEGHCAKTYAILQETSKILKRRNFDWLAIVDDDTIFSVVRLLNLLTCYNPKHLVAIGERYGFRIWDRYHGYQYLTGGAGVVLSAPLVQLIVEPGVCTCPSATTPDDMHLFGLCLLRLRVEGVHSPMFHQAQPIDYPYAYLASQEPISFHRFWSVDPKAVYNDWFAEVDKVLPLADTPLKHTEL
;
A
#
# COMPACT_ATOMS: atom_id res chain seq x y z
N MET A 1 37.70 10.56 -32.42
CA MET A 1 36.24 10.39 -32.58
C MET A 1 35.81 9.35 -31.56
N THR A 2 35.38 9.81 -30.39
CA THR A 2 34.93 8.98 -29.26
C THR A 2 33.91 9.82 -28.51
N MET A 3 32.64 9.44 -28.60
CA MET A 3 31.52 10.18 -28.03
C MET A 3 31.38 9.77 -26.56
N TYR A 4 31.69 10.66 -25.63
CA TYR A 4 31.33 10.49 -24.22
C TYR A 4 29.85 10.82 -24.06
N HIS A 5 29.02 9.83 -23.76
CA HIS A 5 27.63 10.02 -23.35
C HIS A 5 27.60 10.46 -21.88
N PHE A 6 27.08 11.66 -21.62
CA PHE A 6 26.69 12.10 -20.28
C PHE A 6 25.19 11.84 -20.08
N VAL A 7 24.85 11.01 -19.09
CA VAL A 7 23.49 10.83 -18.57
C VAL A 7 23.30 11.86 -17.45
N TYR A 8 22.19 12.60 -17.46
CA TYR A 8 21.83 13.53 -16.39
C TYR A 8 20.54 13.05 -15.72
N ASP A 9 20.64 12.69 -14.43
CA ASP A 9 19.50 12.37 -13.56
C ASP A 9 18.85 13.67 -13.05
N LEU A 10 17.57 13.86 -13.34
CA LEU A 10 16.70 14.82 -12.65
C LEU A 10 15.79 14.03 -11.71
N LYS A 11 16.05 14.11 -10.40
CA LYS A 11 15.22 13.44 -9.38
C LYS A 11 14.00 14.31 -9.03
N PHE A 12 12.83 13.87 -9.46
CA PHE A 12 11.54 14.26 -8.88
C PHE A 12 10.86 12.99 -8.36
N PHE A 13 10.47 12.96 -7.08
CA PHE A 13 9.63 11.93 -6.45
C PHE A 13 9.81 10.49 -6.99
N GLY A 14 11.05 9.98 -7.02
CA GLY A 14 11.31 8.56 -7.30
C GLY A 14 11.02 8.08 -8.74
N VAL A 15 10.82 8.96 -9.73
CA VAL A 15 10.65 8.54 -11.14
C VAL A 15 11.92 8.84 -11.95
N THR A 16 12.53 7.79 -12.50
CA THR A 16 13.61 7.88 -13.48
C THR A 16 12.97 7.89 -14.88
N LEU A 17 13.14 8.97 -15.64
CA LEU A 17 12.70 9.05 -17.03
C LEU A 17 13.89 8.69 -17.95
N ASP A 18 13.86 7.51 -18.57
CA ASP A 18 14.82 7.13 -19.61
C ASP A 18 14.37 7.69 -20.97
N LYS A 19 15.33 8.15 -21.77
CA LYS A 19 15.11 8.81 -23.06
C LYS A 19 14.67 7.85 -24.18
N ARG A 20 14.36 6.59 -23.84
CA ARG A 20 13.94 5.54 -24.78
C ARG A 20 12.44 5.25 -24.78
N ASP A 21 11.67 5.87 -23.89
CA ASP A 21 10.21 5.73 -23.86
C ASP A 21 9.56 6.75 -24.81
N GLU A 22 9.66 6.50 -26.12
CA GLU A 22 8.75 7.09 -27.09
C GLU A 22 7.40 6.34 -27.02
N PHE A 23 6.36 7.06 -26.59
CA PHE A 23 4.94 6.70 -26.60
C PHE A 23 4.51 5.53 -25.68
N SER A 24 4.48 5.77 -24.35
CA SER A 24 3.60 5.05 -23.41
C SER A 24 2.52 5.99 -22.85
N GLU A 25 1.35 5.43 -22.52
CA GLU A 25 0.18 6.11 -21.90
C GLU A 25 0.49 6.82 -20.55
N GLU A 26 1.75 6.81 -20.08
CA GLU A 26 2.21 7.53 -18.89
C GLU A 26 2.39 9.05 -19.14
N ALA A 27 2.40 9.50 -20.40
CA ALA A 27 2.49 10.91 -20.75
C ALA A 27 1.16 11.70 -20.56
N GLU A 28 0.03 11.03 -20.37
CA GLU A 28 -1.26 11.71 -20.14
C GLU A 28 -1.43 12.24 -18.72
N VAL A 29 -0.73 11.67 -17.73
CA VAL A 29 -0.76 12.16 -16.34
C VAL A 29 -0.11 13.54 -16.19
N VAL A 30 0.78 13.92 -17.12
CA VAL A 30 1.45 15.23 -17.13
C VAL A 30 0.69 16.27 -17.96
N ARG A 31 -0.33 15.87 -18.74
CA ARG A 31 -1.08 16.78 -19.62
C ARG A 31 -2.22 17.53 -18.93
N ASP A 32 -2.70 17.05 -17.78
CA ASP A 32 -3.81 17.67 -17.05
C ASP A 32 -3.38 18.76 -16.03
N MET A 33 -2.14 19.24 -16.12
CA MET A 33 -1.65 20.38 -15.35
C MET A 33 -1.05 21.46 -16.26
N ASP A 34 -1.90 22.17 -16.99
CA ASP A 34 -1.53 23.27 -17.91
C ASP A 34 -0.61 24.36 -17.27
N LEU A 35 -0.52 24.45 -15.94
CA LEU A 35 0.40 25.36 -15.24
C LEU A 35 1.86 24.86 -15.13
N ILE A 36 2.08 23.55 -15.15
CA ILE A 36 3.43 22.98 -14.96
C ILE A 36 4.22 23.00 -16.28
N THR A 37 3.53 22.82 -17.40
CA THR A 37 4.12 22.78 -18.74
C THR A 37 4.76 24.10 -19.15
N ASP A 38 4.11 25.23 -18.85
CA ASP A 38 4.65 26.55 -19.18
C ASP A 38 5.79 26.96 -18.24
N CYS A 39 5.72 26.57 -16.96
CA CYS A 39 6.79 26.81 -16.00
C CYS A 39 8.05 25.99 -16.35
N CYS A 40 7.88 24.71 -16.71
CA CYS A 40 8.97 23.84 -17.14
C CYS A 40 9.57 24.28 -18.48
N ARG A 41 8.75 24.74 -19.44
CA ARG A 41 9.23 25.27 -20.73
C ARG A 41 10.06 26.55 -20.53
N TRP A 42 9.58 27.48 -19.70
CA TRP A 42 10.30 28.72 -19.42
C TRP A 42 11.61 28.49 -18.65
N ILE A 43 11.62 27.58 -17.67
CA ILE A 43 12.85 27.19 -16.94
C ILE A 43 13.85 26.54 -17.90
N TRP A 44 13.40 25.67 -18.80
CA TRP A 44 14.23 25.03 -19.81
C TRP A 44 14.82 26.03 -20.81
N GLU A 45 14.00 26.95 -21.33
CA GLU A 45 14.45 27.99 -22.26
C GLU A 45 15.44 28.96 -21.61
N THR A 46 15.20 29.35 -20.36
CA THR A 46 16.09 30.23 -19.58
C THR A 46 17.42 29.54 -19.24
N PHE A 47 17.39 28.24 -18.93
CA PHE A 47 18.59 27.43 -18.72
C PHE A 47 19.40 27.27 -20.02
N MET A 48 18.74 27.01 -21.14
CA MET A 48 19.40 26.87 -22.45
C MET A 48 20.00 28.19 -22.95
N ALA A 49 19.36 29.33 -22.67
CA ALA A 49 19.90 30.66 -22.95
C ALA A 49 21.16 30.99 -22.10
N SER A 50 21.17 30.57 -20.83
CA SER A 50 22.31 30.72 -19.92
C SER A 50 23.47 29.77 -20.27
N TYR A 51 23.15 28.56 -20.74
CA TYR A 51 24.15 27.58 -21.19
C TYR A 51 24.85 28.01 -22.50
N SER A 52 24.10 28.61 -23.43
CA SER A 52 24.65 29.09 -24.70
C SER A 52 25.53 30.33 -24.53
N THR A 53 25.27 31.18 -23.53
CA THR A 53 26.17 32.27 -23.13
C THR A 53 27.43 31.78 -22.42
N ALA A 54 27.33 30.76 -21.56
CA ALA A 54 28.50 30.17 -20.87
C ALA A 54 29.46 29.44 -21.84
N ARG A 55 28.94 28.84 -22.92
CA ARG A 55 29.74 28.14 -23.94
C ARG A 55 30.58 29.07 -24.84
N ALA A 56 30.26 30.37 -24.87
CA ALA A 56 31.02 31.38 -25.63
C ALA A 56 32.31 31.85 -24.93
N ALA A 57 32.52 31.50 -23.66
CA ALA A 57 33.74 31.81 -22.91
C ALA A 57 34.73 30.62 -22.96
N LYS A 58 35.94 30.83 -23.52
CA LYS A 58 37.01 29.82 -23.57
C LYS A 58 37.46 29.41 -22.15
N PRO A 59 37.66 28.11 -21.84
CA PRO A 59 37.97 27.70 -20.48
C PRO A 59 39.48 27.79 -20.19
N LYS A 60 39.85 28.53 -19.15
CA LYS A 60 41.05 28.26 -18.37
C LYS A 60 40.63 28.07 -16.92
N HIS A 61 41.04 26.93 -16.37
CA HIS A 61 40.87 26.45 -15.00
C HIS A 61 39.59 25.66 -14.67
N VAL A 62 39.85 24.52 -14.04
CA VAL A 62 38.94 23.52 -13.49
C VAL A 62 38.05 24.17 -12.43
N ALA A 63 36.74 24.13 -12.64
CA ALA A 63 35.75 24.57 -11.67
C ALA A 63 34.88 23.39 -11.22
N THR A 64 34.68 23.33 -9.91
CA THR A 64 33.82 22.43 -9.15
C THR A 64 32.37 22.46 -9.62
N LYS A 65 31.67 21.30 -9.54
CA LYS A 65 30.24 21.16 -9.85
C LYS A 65 29.41 22.15 -9.01
N PRO A 66 28.53 22.99 -9.60
CA PRO A 66 27.57 23.75 -8.82
C PRO A 66 26.37 22.86 -8.46
N HIS A 67 26.09 22.75 -7.16
CA HIS A 67 24.81 22.25 -6.67
C HIS A 67 23.82 23.42 -6.59
N ILE A 68 22.73 23.39 -7.36
CA ILE A 68 21.64 24.36 -7.23
C ILE A 68 20.45 23.65 -6.60
N VAL A 69 20.00 24.13 -5.45
CA VAL A 69 18.78 23.68 -4.76
C VAL A 69 17.71 24.75 -4.99
N LEU A 70 16.59 24.37 -5.62
CA LEU A 70 15.42 25.26 -5.80
C LEU A 70 14.40 24.98 -4.69
N THR A 71 13.94 26.03 -4.00
CA THR A 71 12.88 25.95 -2.99
C THR A 71 11.79 26.97 -3.33
N LEU A 72 10.56 26.51 -3.50
CA LEU A 72 9.40 27.37 -3.84
C LEU A 72 8.64 27.78 -2.57
N TYR A 73 8.29 29.06 -2.45
CA TYR A 73 7.49 29.61 -1.35
C TYR A 73 6.12 30.10 -1.86
N PRO A 74 5.00 29.83 -1.17
CA PRO A 74 3.70 30.43 -1.49
C PRO A 74 3.68 31.92 -1.13
N GLY A 75 3.19 32.76 -2.04
CA GLY A 75 3.38 34.22 -2.09
C GLY A 75 2.80 35.09 -0.96
N ASN A 76 2.33 34.52 0.15
CA ASN A 76 1.70 35.26 1.26
C ASN A 76 2.48 35.21 2.59
N LYS A 77 3.78 34.90 2.61
CA LYS A 77 4.61 34.98 3.83
C LYS A 77 5.86 35.84 3.62
N LYS A 78 6.14 36.74 4.58
CA LYS A 78 7.40 37.50 4.65
C LYS A 78 8.58 36.53 4.81
N LEU A 79 9.62 36.71 3.99
CA LEU A 79 10.88 35.95 4.07
C LEU A 79 11.62 36.19 5.41
N PRO A 80 12.27 35.17 6.00
CA PRO A 80 13.15 35.34 7.16
C PRO A 80 14.37 36.21 6.82
N ARG A 81 14.79 37.08 7.76
CA ARG A 81 15.82 38.12 7.55
C ARG A 81 17.28 37.62 7.48
N SER A 82 17.54 36.34 7.23
CA SER A 82 18.92 35.85 7.05
C SER A 82 18.97 34.63 6.14
N VAL A 83 19.30 34.84 4.87
CA VAL A 83 19.71 33.77 3.93
C VAL A 83 21.09 34.15 3.39
N PRO A 84 22.12 33.28 3.46
CA PRO A 84 23.45 33.57 2.91
C PRO A 84 23.44 33.72 1.37
N ASN A 85 24.39 34.49 0.82
CA ASN A 85 24.52 34.93 -0.59
C ASN A 85 24.76 33.82 -1.67
N GLN A 86 24.13 32.64 -1.56
CA GLN A 86 24.24 31.57 -2.57
C GLN A 86 22.91 31.06 -3.12
N TYR A 87 21.80 31.78 -2.96
CA TYR A 87 20.49 31.38 -3.48
C TYR A 87 19.90 32.44 -4.42
N HIS A 88 19.52 32.04 -5.63
CA HIS A 88 18.63 32.82 -6.48
C HIS A 88 17.18 32.61 -6.00
N ILE A 89 16.52 33.68 -5.56
CA ILE A 89 15.12 33.66 -5.10
C ILE A 89 14.24 34.14 -6.26
N CYS A 90 13.30 33.30 -6.72
CA CYS A 90 12.23 33.71 -7.62
C CYS A 90 10.92 33.86 -6.85
N ILE A 91 10.28 35.04 -6.95
CA ILE A 91 8.97 35.34 -6.37
C ILE A 91 7.97 35.39 -7.53
N CYS A 92 7.00 34.47 -7.58
CA CYS A 92 5.89 34.54 -8.53
C CYS A 92 4.75 35.37 -7.92
N ASN A 93 4.44 36.52 -8.51
CA ASN A 93 3.25 37.30 -8.19
C ASN A 93 2.04 36.69 -8.92
N VAL A 94 1.04 36.24 -8.16
CA VAL A 94 -0.26 35.81 -8.71
C VAL A 94 -1.09 37.06 -9.00
N LEU A 95 -1.19 37.45 -10.27
CA LEU A 95 -2.15 38.47 -10.71
C LEU A 95 -3.54 37.83 -10.79
N ARG A 96 -4.42 38.22 -9.88
CA ARG A 96 -5.84 37.87 -9.88
C ARG A 96 -6.51 38.65 -11.02
N VAL A 97 -6.85 37.99 -12.12
CA VAL A 97 -7.70 38.59 -13.16
C VAL A 97 -9.15 38.48 -12.67
N GLU A 98 -9.67 39.56 -12.10
CA GLU A 98 -11.12 39.73 -11.91
C GLU A 98 -11.77 40.02 -13.26
N ILE A 99 -12.60 39.09 -13.75
CA ILE A 99 -13.51 39.38 -14.85
C ILE A 99 -14.63 40.25 -14.27
N LYS A 100 -14.52 41.57 -14.43
CA LYS A 100 -15.66 42.48 -14.25
C LYS A 100 -16.43 42.60 -15.56
N THR A 101 -17.66 42.11 -15.53
CA THR A 101 -18.71 42.49 -16.48
C THR A 101 -19.06 43.96 -16.27
N SER A 102 -18.76 44.82 -17.25
CA SER A 102 -19.37 46.15 -17.32
C SER A 102 -19.53 46.59 -18.77
N VAL A 103 -20.79 46.75 -19.15
CA VAL A 103 -21.29 47.45 -20.34
C VAL A 103 -20.74 48.88 -20.36
N SER A 104 -20.23 49.31 -21.50
CA SER A 104 -20.25 50.73 -21.89
C SER A 104 -20.36 50.85 -23.41
N ILE A 105 -21.39 51.59 -23.82
CA ILE A 105 -21.65 52.06 -25.17
C ILE A 105 -20.95 53.41 -25.28
N GLU A 106 -20.15 53.63 -26.32
CA GLU A 106 -19.98 54.97 -26.89
C GLU A 106 -19.47 54.90 -28.35
N HIS A 107 -20.04 55.80 -29.16
CA HIS A 107 -19.91 55.88 -30.61
C HIS A 107 -18.52 56.32 -31.11
N THR A 108 -18.10 55.87 -32.29
CA THR A 108 -18.02 56.70 -33.52
C THR A 108 -17.39 55.95 -34.72
N GLY A 109 -18.12 55.94 -35.85
CA GLY A 109 -17.60 56.08 -37.23
C GLY A 109 -16.76 54.97 -37.89
N CYS A 110 -17.37 54.19 -38.80
CA CYS A 110 -17.22 54.35 -40.26
C CYS A 110 -17.97 53.22 -41.00
N VAL A 111 -18.87 53.61 -41.91
CA VAL A 111 -19.70 52.73 -42.73
C VAL A 111 -18.90 52.21 -43.92
N LYS A 112 -19.00 50.91 -44.21
CA LYS A 112 -19.12 50.41 -45.59
C LYS A 112 -19.90 49.09 -45.63
N GLU A 113 -20.93 49.14 -46.46
CA GLU A 113 -22.00 48.19 -46.70
C GLU A 113 -21.50 46.94 -47.47
N THR A 114 -22.04 45.76 -47.15
CA THR A 114 -22.86 44.95 -48.08
C THR A 114 -23.00 43.46 -47.65
N SER A 115 -24.21 42.92 -47.85
CA SER A 115 -24.53 41.51 -48.18
C SER A 115 -24.77 40.47 -47.07
N ARG A 116 -26.03 40.42 -46.62
CA ARG A 116 -26.90 39.22 -46.44
C ARG A 116 -26.25 37.85 -46.13
N ILE A 117 -26.39 37.39 -44.88
CA ILE A 117 -26.67 35.97 -44.56
C ILE A 117 -27.76 35.93 -43.48
N LYS A 118 -28.95 35.42 -43.84
CA LYS A 118 -29.98 35.00 -42.88
C LYS A 118 -29.50 33.70 -42.25
N ALA A 119 -29.04 33.75 -41.00
CA ALA A 119 -28.88 32.57 -40.16
C ALA A 119 -30.00 32.58 -39.11
N VAL A 120 -30.84 31.55 -39.15
CA VAL A 120 -31.88 31.24 -38.17
C VAL A 120 -31.18 30.93 -36.85
N LEU A 121 -31.33 31.81 -35.85
CA LEU A 121 -30.85 31.56 -34.49
C LEU A 121 -32.00 30.91 -33.71
N THR A 122 -32.13 29.59 -33.84
CA THR A 122 -32.89 28.79 -32.87
C THR A 122 -32.07 28.77 -31.59
N LEU A 123 -32.50 29.54 -30.59
CA LEU A 123 -31.92 29.53 -29.25
C LEU A 123 -32.27 28.19 -28.58
N ILE A 124 -31.47 27.16 -28.81
CA ILE A 124 -31.47 25.97 -27.96
C ILE A 124 -30.70 26.37 -26.71
N THR A 125 -31.42 26.76 -25.66
CA THR A 125 -30.88 26.69 -24.30
C THR A 125 -30.75 25.21 -23.95
N SER A 126 -29.66 24.58 -24.41
CA SER A 126 -29.24 23.31 -23.85
C SER A 126 -28.73 23.62 -22.45
N ILE A 127 -29.62 23.53 -21.47
CA ILE A 127 -29.19 23.18 -20.11
C ILE A 127 -28.33 21.92 -20.31
N PRO A 128 -27.04 21.90 -19.92
CA PRO A 128 -26.29 20.65 -19.95
C PRO A 128 -27.09 19.68 -19.09
N SER A 129 -27.65 18.66 -19.73
CA SER A 129 -28.33 17.58 -19.03
C SER A 129 -27.31 17.04 -18.04
N ARG A 130 -27.53 17.31 -16.76
CA ARG A 130 -26.78 16.71 -15.67
C ARG A 130 -26.89 15.22 -15.96
N THR A 131 -25.77 14.58 -16.32
CA THR A 131 -25.72 13.12 -16.41
C THR A 131 -26.36 12.61 -15.11
N PRO A 132 -27.36 11.73 -15.15
CA PRO A 132 -28.04 11.31 -13.93
C PRO A 132 -26.98 10.81 -12.95
N SER A 133 -26.78 11.56 -11.86
CA SER A 133 -25.86 11.16 -10.81
C SER A 133 -26.45 9.92 -10.17
N THR A 134 -25.66 8.86 -10.02
CA THR A 134 -26.09 7.68 -9.27
C THR A 134 -26.58 8.14 -7.89
N GLU A 135 -27.76 7.69 -7.48
CA GLU A 135 -28.27 7.98 -6.14
C GLU A 135 -27.60 7.05 -5.12
N PRO A 136 -27.28 7.52 -3.90
CA PRO A 136 -26.54 6.72 -2.94
C PRO A 136 -27.27 5.44 -2.52
N ASP A 137 -28.61 5.43 -2.42
CA ASP A 137 -29.41 4.23 -2.14
C ASP A 137 -29.24 3.13 -3.20
N LYS A 138 -28.80 3.50 -4.41
CA LYS A 138 -28.46 2.56 -5.49
C LYS A 138 -27.05 1.98 -5.38
N VAL A 139 -26.34 2.25 -4.31
CA VAL A 139 -24.96 1.79 -4.09
C VAL A 139 -24.87 1.00 -2.79
N THR A 140 -24.33 -0.22 -2.89
CA THR A 140 -23.84 -0.96 -1.72
C THR A 140 -22.33 -0.78 -1.61
N ILE A 141 -21.84 -0.24 -0.50
CA ILE A 141 -20.42 -0.12 -0.20
C ILE A 141 -20.02 -1.22 0.78
N ILE A 142 -19.10 -2.08 0.35
CA ILE A 142 -18.54 -3.18 1.12
C ILE A 142 -17.18 -2.75 1.67
N ILE A 143 -17.09 -2.63 2.98
CA ILE A 143 -15.85 -2.35 3.71
C ILE A 143 -15.26 -3.69 4.16
N LEU A 144 -14.27 -4.16 3.40
CA LEU A 144 -13.47 -5.35 3.68
C LEU A 144 -12.59 -5.07 4.91
N SER A 145 -13.09 -5.47 6.07
CA SER A 145 -12.58 -5.13 7.40
C SER A 145 -12.38 -6.38 8.27
N GLN A 146 -11.78 -6.19 9.44
CA GLN A 146 -11.39 -7.26 10.38
C GLN A 146 -11.97 -7.00 11.77
N LYS A 147 -12.12 -8.06 12.58
CA LYS A 147 -12.77 -7.98 13.90
C LYS A 147 -11.95 -7.27 14.98
N GLU A 148 -10.64 -7.16 14.80
CA GLU A 148 -9.78 -6.55 15.81
C GLU A 148 -10.11 -5.07 16.01
N GLY A 149 -10.05 -4.61 17.27
CA GLY A 149 -10.67 -3.35 17.68
C GLY A 149 -10.27 -2.13 16.87
N TYR A 150 -8.98 -2.01 16.51
CA TYR A 150 -8.48 -0.94 15.64
C TYR A 150 -9.13 -0.96 14.24
N ASN A 151 -9.19 -2.14 13.61
CA ASN A 151 -9.73 -2.31 12.28
C ASN A 151 -11.25 -2.12 12.26
N ALA A 152 -11.95 -2.68 13.25
CA ALA A 152 -13.39 -2.53 13.40
C ALA A 152 -13.78 -1.06 13.61
N ALA A 153 -13.03 -0.34 14.45
CA ALA A 153 -13.24 1.09 14.67
C ALA A 153 -13.01 1.94 13.41
N HIS A 154 -12.01 1.61 12.59
CA HIS A 154 -11.79 2.29 11.30
C HIS A 154 -12.93 2.01 10.31
N ALA A 155 -13.44 0.78 10.29
CA ALA A 155 -14.56 0.41 9.44
C ALA A 155 -15.86 1.14 9.86
N ASP A 156 -16.13 1.22 11.16
CA ASP A 156 -17.27 1.99 11.68
C ASP A 156 -17.07 3.50 11.44
N TYR A 157 -15.86 4.05 11.63
CA TYR A 157 -15.55 5.45 11.29
C TYR A 157 -15.83 5.76 9.81
N LEU A 158 -15.39 4.90 8.89
CA LEU A 158 -15.63 5.08 7.46
C LEU A 158 -17.13 5.04 7.15
N ARG A 159 -17.88 4.12 7.78
CA ARG A 159 -19.34 4.05 7.65
C ARG A 159 -20.01 5.37 8.07
N GLU A 160 -19.73 5.84 9.29
CA GLU A 160 -20.34 7.09 9.78
C GLU A 160 -19.99 8.28 8.88
N ASN A 161 -18.73 8.36 8.44
CA ASN A 161 -18.30 9.42 7.54
C ASN A 161 -18.99 9.39 6.16
N ILE A 162 -19.40 8.21 5.67
CA ILE A 162 -20.19 8.09 4.44
C ILE A 162 -21.62 8.56 4.68
N TYR A 163 -22.23 8.20 5.81
CA TYR A 163 -23.58 8.64 6.17
C TYR A 163 -23.66 10.16 6.36
N GLU A 164 -22.70 10.76 7.05
CA GLU A 164 -22.59 12.22 7.18
C GLU A 164 -22.50 12.92 5.82
N GLN A 165 -21.77 12.34 4.87
CA GLN A 165 -21.68 12.87 3.51
C GLN A 165 -23.00 12.72 2.73
N ALA A 166 -23.72 11.61 2.90
CA ALA A 166 -25.03 11.40 2.26
C ALA A 166 -26.07 12.39 2.79
N ASP A 167 -26.11 12.59 4.11
CA ASP A 167 -26.97 13.57 4.78
C ASP A 167 -26.66 15.00 4.29
N ALA A 168 -25.37 15.36 4.16
CA ALA A 168 -24.94 16.66 3.65
C ALA A 168 -25.31 16.88 2.17
N LEU A 169 -25.53 15.82 1.40
CA LEU A 169 -26.03 15.88 0.02
C LEU A 169 -27.56 15.94 -0.06
N GLU A 170 -28.27 15.85 1.08
CA GLU A 170 -29.72 15.73 1.17
C GLU A 170 -30.26 14.52 0.37
N LYS A 171 -29.54 13.40 0.41
CA LYS A 171 -29.87 12.16 -0.32
C LYS A 171 -30.09 10.98 0.63
N GLU A 172 -30.81 9.97 0.15
CA GLU A 172 -30.98 8.69 0.85
C GLU A 172 -29.63 8.01 1.12
N LEU A 173 -29.56 7.22 2.20
CA LEU A 173 -28.32 6.60 2.65
C LEU A 173 -27.91 5.41 1.76
N PRO A 174 -26.61 5.25 1.43
CA PRO A 174 -26.13 4.04 0.79
C PRO A 174 -26.18 2.84 1.73
N HIS A 175 -26.26 1.63 1.17
CA HIS A 175 -26.13 0.41 1.97
C HIS A 175 -24.67 0.17 2.32
N ILE A 176 -24.34 0.01 3.61
CA ILE A 176 -22.96 -0.25 4.06
C ILE A 176 -22.86 -1.66 4.65
N VAL A 177 -21.92 -2.44 4.12
CA VAL A 177 -21.64 -3.82 4.56
C VAL A 177 -20.25 -3.89 5.17
N LEU A 178 -20.17 -4.27 6.45
CA LEU A 178 -18.91 -4.49 7.15
C LEU A 178 -18.58 -5.99 7.14
N SER A 179 -17.57 -6.40 6.36
CA SER A 179 -17.31 -7.83 6.15
C SER A 179 -16.99 -8.60 7.44
N HIS A 180 -16.40 -7.94 8.45
CA HIS A 180 -16.10 -8.56 9.74
C HIS A 180 -17.35 -8.87 10.60
N LYS A 181 -18.47 -8.18 10.34
CA LYS A 181 -19.76 -8.45 10.98
C LYS A 181 -20.51 -9.58 10.29
N LEU A 182 -20.08 -9.97 9.08
CA LEU A 182 -20.62 -11.12 8.36
C LEU A 182 -19.97 -12.40 8.89
N ASN A 183 -20.79 -13.39 9.24
CA ASN A 183 -20.32 -14.73 9.59
C ASN A 183 -20.04 -15.56 8.32
N ILE A 184 -19.27 -15.00 7.38
CA ILE A 184 -18.92 -15.62 6.10
C ILE A 184 -17.43 -15.94 6.10
N LYS A 185 -17.11 -17.24 6.20
CA LYS A 185 -15.73 -17.74 6.16
C LYS A 185 -15.06 -17.32 4.85
N GLY A 186 -13.86 -16.75 4.94
CA GLY A 186 -13.10 -16.33 3.78
C GLY A 186 -13.63 -15.06 3.11
N SER A 187 -14.50 -14.28 3.76
CA SER A 187 -15.05 -13.04 3.20
C SER A 187 -13.98 -12.08 2.65
N TRP A 188 -12.78 -12.09 3.24
CA TRP A 188 -11.63 -11.31 2.79
C TRP A 188 -11.12 -11.66 1.37
N THR A 189 -11.47 -12.84 0.82
CA THR A 189 -11.14 -13.22 -0.57
C THR A 189 -12.19 -12.79 -1.58
N ILE A 190 -13.21 -12.02 -1.16
CA ILE A 190 -14.26 -11.39 -1.98
C ILE A 190 -15.26 -12.38 -2.60
N VAL A 191 -14.80 -13.48 -3.21
CA VAL A 191 -15.66 -14.49 -3.86
C VAL A 191 -16.77 -14.99 -2.92
N PRO A 192 -16.50 -15.32 -1.63
CA PRO A 192 -17.55 -15.81 -0.73
C PRO A 192 -18.66 -14.78 -0.44
N LEU A 193 -18.41 -13.49 -0.67
CA LEU A 193 -19.39 -12.43 -0.46
C LEU A 193 -20.40 -12.32 -1.61
N LEU A 194 -20.03 -12.73 -2.83
CA LEU A 194 -20.82 -12.42 -4.03
C LEU A 194 -22.24 -13.01 -3.99
N THR A 195 -22.39 -14.24 -3.48
CA THR A 195 -23.73 -14.86 -3.35
C THR A 195 -24.60 -14.15 -2.31
N TYR A 196 -24.01 -13.75 -1.19
CA TYR A 196 -24.71 -12.98 -0.15
C TYR A 196 -25.13 -11.61 -0.69
N LEU A 197 -24.19 -10.85 -1.25
CA LEU A 197 -24.44 -9.51 -1.78
C LEU A 197 -25.51 -9.51 -2.89
N SER A 198 -25.45 -10.51 -3.78
CA SER A 198 -26.43 -10.67 -4.87
C SER A 198 -27.84 -10.97 -4.37
N GLY A 199 -27.98 -11.61 -3.21
CA GLY A 199 -29.28 -11.98 -2.64
C GLY A 199 -29.86 -10.88 -1.75
N GLU A 200 -29.03 -10.25 -0.94
CA GLU A 200 -29.43 -9.23 0.05
C GLU A 200 -29.73 -7.87 -0.59
N PHE A 201 -29.00 -7.51 -1.65
CA PHE A 201 -29.12 -6.21 -2.31
C PHE A 201 -29.52 -6.38 -3.80
N PRO A 202 -30.73 -6.87 -4.10
CA PRO A 202 -31.14 -7.14 -5.47
C PRO A 202 -31.44 -5.87 -6.28
N ASP A 203 -31.78 -4.77 -5.61
CA ASP A 203 -32.33 -3.53 -6.18
C ASP A 203 -31.30 -2.39 -6.33
N VAL A 204 -30.04 -2.63 -5.95
CA VAL A 204 -28.94 -1.68 -6.17
C VAL A 204 -28.41 -1.76 -7.59
N GLU A 205 -27.73 -0.71 -8.02
CA GLU A 205 -27.08 -0.63 -9.32
C GLU A 205 -25.58 -0.94 -9.26
N TRP A 206 -24.95 -0.60 -8.13
CA TRP A 206 -23.50 -0.69 -7.96
C TRP A 206 -23.10 -1.32 -6.64
N PHE A 207 -22.02 -2.10 -6.69
CA PHE A 207 -21.29 -2.60 -5.52
C PHE A 207 -19.89 -2.01 -5.53
N PHE A 208 -19.52 -1.30 -4.47
CA PHE A 208 -18.19 -0.71 -4.31
C PHE A 208 -17.45 -1.40 -3.17
N PHE A 209 -16.30 -2.01 -3.45
CA PHE A 209 -15.48 -2.71 -2.48
C PHE A 209 -14.28 -1.84 -2.09
N CYS A 210 -13.96 -1.76 -0.81
CA CYS A 210 -12.83 -0.99 -0.28
C CYS A 210 -12.32 -1.58 1.04
N LEU A 211 -11.17 -1.10 1.53
CA LEU A 211 -10.63 -1.48 2.84
C LEU A 211 -11.10 -0.49 3.91
N GLU A 212 -10.97 -0.85 5.19
CA GLU A 212 -11.34 0.02 6.32
C GLU A 212 -10.57 1.35 6.37
N ASN A 213 -9.40 1.42 5.74
CA ASN A 213 -8.57 2.62 5.66
C ASN A 213 -8.77 3.43 4.36
N THR A 214 -9.70 3.06 3.49
CA THR A 214 -10.01 3.86 2.30
C THR A 214 -10.75 5.15 2.69
N VAL A 215 -10.35 6.29 2.14
CA VAL A 215 -11.13 7.53 2.19
C VAL A 215 -12.07 7.56 1.00
N ILE A 216 -13.34 7.87 1.24
CA ILE A 216 -14.36 8.03 0.20
C ILE A 216 -14.91 9.45 0.24
N ARG A 217 -14.89 10.11 -0.91
CA ARG A 217 -15.63 11.36 -1.17
C ARG A 217 -16.88 11.01 -1.96
N LEU A 218 -18.00 10.86 -1.26
CA LEU A 218 -19.21 10.21 -1.74
C LEU A 218 -19.74 10.86 -3.03
N GLU A 219 -19.86 12.19 -3.07
CA GLU A 219 -20.33 12.91 -4.27
C GLU A 219 -19.50 12.55 -5.51
N LYS A 220 -18.17 12.58 -5.40
CA LYS A 220 -17.26 12.25 -6.50
C LYS A 220 -17.31 10.78 -6.88
N LEU A 221 -17.53 9.89 -5.92
CA LEU A 221 -17.73 8.47 -6.20
C LEU A 221 -19.01 8.28 -7.03
N LEU A 222 -20.12 8.91 -6.64
CA LEU A 222 -21.39 8.84 -7.37
C LEU A 222 -21.26 9.43 -8.80
N ASP A 223 -20.51 10.53 -8.96
CA ASP A 223 -20.17 11.09 -10.28
C ASP A 223 -19.35 10.14 -11.15
N VAL A 224 -18.47 9.33 -10.54
CA VAL A 224 -17.72 8.28 -11.26
C VAL A 224 -18.65 7.16 -11.67
N LEU A 225 -19.52 6.68 -10.77
CA LEU A 225 -20.48 5.60 -11.05
C LEU A 225 -21.47 5.99 -12.15
N GLY A 226 -22.00 7.21 -12.11
CA GLY A 226 -23.00 7.72 -13.04
C GLY A 226 -22.52 7.89 -14.49
N LYS A 227 -21.22 7.72 -14.75
CA LYS A 227 -20.64 7.71 -16.11
C LYS A 227 -20.76 6.37 -16.81
N PHE A 228 -21.11 5.32 -16.09
CA PHE A 228 -21.20 3.96 -16.60
C PHE A 228 -22.63 3.43 -16.51
N SER A 229 -22.96 2.46 -17.37
CA SER A 229 -24.27 1.83 -17.36
C SER A 229 -24.26 0.60 -16.44
N SER A 230 -25.05 0.63 -15.37
CA SER A 230 -25.21 -0.50 -14.44
C SER A 230 -25.87 -1.74 -15.06
N SER A 231 -26.51 -1.58 -16.24
CA SER A 231 -27.08 -2.68 -17.05
C SER A 231 -26.05 -3.45 -17.89
N GLN A 232 -24.81 -2.98 -17.94
CA GLN A 232 -23.70 -3.65 -18.61
C GLN A 232 -22.76 -4.26 -17.58
N ASP A 233 -22.01 -5.28 -18.00
CA ASP A 233 -21.00 -5.91 -17.15
C ASP A 233 -19.77 -5.00 -17.02
N VAL A 234 -19.80 -4.10 -16.03
CA VAL A 234 -18.77 -3.10 -15.77
C VAL A 234 -17.99 -3.49 -14.53
N TRP A 235 -16.65 -3.47 -14.66
CA TRP A 235 -15.72 -3.60 -13.55
C TRP A 235 -14.66 -2.53 -13.64
N MET A 236 -14.50 -1.73 -12.59
CA MET A 236 -13.60 -0.57 -12.62
C MET A 236 -12.89 -0.33 -11.29
N GLY A 237 -11.67 0.20 -11.37
CA GLY A 237 -10.77 0.40 -10.24
C GLY A 237 -9.49 1.11 -10.68
N TYR A 238 -8.59 1.40 -9.74
CA TYR A 238 -7.22 1.71 -10.13
C TYR A 238 -6.52 0.43 -10.58
N ALA A 239 -6.21 0.34 -11.87
CA ALA A 239 -5.57 -0.84 -12.43
C ALA A 239 -4.08 -0.95 -12.05
N LEU A 240 -3.73 -2.08 -11.44
CA LEU A 240 -2.37 -2.56 -11.26
C LEU A 240 -2.03 -3.59 -12.34
N TYR A 241 -0.73 -3.82 -12.55
CA TYR A 241 -0.20 -4.86 -13.43
C TYR A 241 1.22 -5.21 -13.00
N ASP A 242 1.64 -6.44 -13.32
CA ASP A 242 3.01 -6.88 -13.10
C ASP A 242 3.91 -6.41 -14.25
N ARG A 243 5.11 -5.94 -13.92
CA ARG A 243 6.12 -5.56 -14.92
C ARG A 243 6.85 -6.78 -15.47
N GLU A 244 6.99 -7.82 -14.66
CA GLU A 244 7.66 -9.09 -14.95
C GLU A 244 6.98 -10.22 -14.17
N PRO A 245 7.22 -11.50 -14.49
CA PRO A 245 6.68 -12.61 -13.72
C PRO A 245 7.18 -12.57 -12.28
N THR A 246 6.25 -12.54 -11.31
CA THR A 246 6.56 -12.44 -9.88
C THR A 246 6.28 -13.74 -9.15
N ILE A 247 6.93 -13.94 -7.99
CA ILE A 247 6.70 -15.13 -7.17
C ILE A 247 5.28 -15.17 -6.61
N ILE A 248 4.73 -14.01 -6.23
CA ILE A 248 3.39 -13.89 -5.65
C ILE A 248 2.29 -14.29 -6.63
N HIS A 249 2.58 -14.24 -7.94
CA HIS A 249 1.69 -14.70 -9.01
C HIS A 249 2.21 -15.97 -9.71
N HIS A 250 2.99 -16.78 -9.00
CA HIS A 250 3.50 -18.08 -9.47
C HIS A 250 4.21 -18.04 -10.83
N PHE A 251 4.90 -16.94 -11.13
CA PHE A 251 5.56 -16.69 -12.41
C PHE A 251 4.61 -16.85 -13.62
N ALA A 252 3.33 -16.54 -13.44
CA ALA A 252 2.34 -16.59 -14.52
C ALA A 252 2.80 -15.76 -15.73
N GLN A 253 2.45 -16.22 -16.93
CA GLN A 253 2.88 -15.59 -18.17
C GLN A 253 2.41 -14.13 -18.22
N HIS A 254 3.36 -13.20 -18.15
CA HIS A 254 3.07 -11.78 -18.14
C HIS A 254 2.70 -11.31 -19.56
N THR A 255 1.56 -10.62 -19.64
CA THR A 255 1.30 -9.67 -20.71
C THR A 255 0.87 -8.40 -19.99
N LYS A 256 1.40 -7.22 -20.34
CA LYS A 256 0.93 -5.92 -19.81
C LYS A 256 -0.58 -5.67 -19.99
N LYS A 257 -1.31 -6.64 -20.57
CA LYS A 257 -2.73 -6.66 -20.85
C LYS A 257 -3.57 -7.13 -19.66
N PHE A 258 -3.03 -7.92 -18.73
CA PHE A 258 -3.78 -8.35 -17.55
C PHE A 258 -3.67 -7.29 -16.46
N LYS A 259 -4.83 -6.90 -15.91
CA LYS A 259 -4.97 -5.83 -14.92
C LYS A 259 -5.82 -6.32 -13.76
N TYR A 260 -5.44 -5.94 -12.54
CA TYR A 260 -6.13 -6.28 -11.31
C TYR A 260 -6.26 -5.04 -10.40
N PRO A 261 -7.27 -4.97 -9.51
CA PRO A 261 -7.62 -3.72 -8.84
C PRO A 261 -6.73 -3.43 -7.63
N HIS A 262 -6.29 -2.19 -7.47
CA HIS A 262 -5.75 -1.74 -6.19
C HIS A 262 -6.88 -1.63 -5.15
N ILE A 263 -7.11 -2.70 -4.37
CA ILE A 263 -8.25 -2.80 -3.43
C ILE A 263 -8.24 -1.67 -2.39
N ALA A 264 -7.07 -1.17 -1.97
CA ALA A 264 -6.98 -0.08 -0.99
C ALA A 264 -7.50 1.27 -1.54
N SER A 265 -7.55 1.46 -2.86
CA SER A 265 -8.25 2.57 -3.52
C SER A 265 -9.74 2.28 -3.74
N GLY A 266 -10.13 1.02 -3.61
CA GLY A 266 -11.45 0.50 -3.90
C GLY A 266 -11.70 0.25 -5.40
N PHE A 267 -12.74 -0.55 -5.67
CA PHE A 267 -13.20 -0.88 -7.01
C PHE A 267 -14.72 -1.06 -7.04
N ALA A 268 -15.34 -0.80 -8.19
CA ALA A 268 -16.78 -0.92 -8.40
C ALA A 268 -17.12 -2.04 -9.40
N MET A 269 -18.23 -2.71 -9.13
CA MET A 269 -18.86 -3.70 -10.01
C MET A 269 -20.32 -3.30 -10.24
N SER A 270 -20.77 -3.40 -11.49
CA SER A 270 -22.21 -3.28 -11.77
C SER A 270 -22.99 -4.44 -11.17
N VAL A 271 -24.28 -4.20 -10.90
CA VAL A 271 -25.20 -5.24 -10.44
C VAL A 271 -25.28 -6.42 -11.41
N THR A 272 -25.22 -6.19 -12.73
CA THR A 272 -25.26 -7.29 -13.71
C THR A 272 -24.04 -8.18 -13.62
N LEU A 273 -22.85 -7.60 -13.48
CA LEU A 273 -21.61 -8.36 -13.34
C LEU A 273 -21.60 -9.17 -12.04
N LEU A 274 -21.98 -8.54 -10.92
CA LEU A 274 -22.01 -9.25 -9.63
C LEU A 274 -23.02 -10.41 -9.66
N LYS A 275 -24.23 -10.21 -10.21
CA LYS A 275 -25.23 -11.27 -10.39
C LYS A 275 -24.71 -12.38 -11.32
N SER A 276 -24.00 -12.02 -12.38
CA SER A 276 -23.37 -12.98 -13.31
C SER A 276 -22.37 -13.88 -12.58
N LEU A 277 -21.47 -13.30 -11.78
CA LEU A 277 -20.47 -14.06 -11.01
C LEU A 277 -21.10 -14.89 -9.89
N SER A 278 -22.06 -14.34 -9.16
CA SER A 278 -22.85 -15.07 -8.16
C SER A 278 -23.49 -16.33 -8.78
N LYS A 279 -24.07 -16.20 -9.97
CA LYS A 279 -24.62 -17.35 -10.73
C LYS A 279 -23.56 -18.38 -11.13
N GLN A 280 -22.32 -17.97 -11.40
CA GLN A 280 -21.23 -18.92 -11.68
C GLN A 280 -20.84 -19.70 -10.40
N ILE A 281 -20.81 -19.04 -9.24
CA ILE A 281 -20.57 -19.68 -7.94
C ILE A 281 -21.68 -20.69 -7.63
N SER A 282 -22.94 -20.33 -7.81
CA SER A 282 -24.06 -21.26 -7.60
C SER A 282 -24.04 -22.48 -8.54
N LYS A 283 -23.24 -22.42 -9.63
CA LYS A 283 -22.99 -23.54 -10.55
C LYS A 283 -21.73 -24.35 -10.18
N GLY A 284 -21.12 -24.12 -9.02
CA GLY A 284 -19.90 -24.82 -8.58
C GLY A 284 -18.62 -24.36 -9.28
N LYS A 285 -18.63 -23.15 -9.89
CA LYS A 285 -17.49 -22.60 -10.65
C LYS A 285 -16.67 -21.57 -9.86
N GLU A 286 -16.83 -21.51 -8.56
CA GLU A 286 -15.92 -20.79 -7.67
C GLU A 286 -14.46 -21.26 -7.85
N PRO A 287 -13.46 -20.40 -7.60
CA PRO A 287 -12.06 -20.81 -7.57
C PRO A 287 -11.82 -21.87 -6.49
N LYS A 288 -11.07 -22.91 -6.83
CA LYS A 288 -10.69 -24.02 -5.92
C LYS A 288 -9.18 -24.14 -5.74
N ALA A 289 -8.48 -23.01 -5.77
CA ALA A 289 -7.05 -22.97 -5.53
C ALA A 289 -6.74 -23.39 -4.08
N ASP A 290 -5.63 -24.10 -3.90
CA ASP A 290 -5.20 -24.53 -2.56
C ASP A 290 -4.70 -23.36 -1.72
N PHE A 291 -4.18 -22.29 -2.35
CA PHE A 291 -3.67 -21.12 -1.66
C PHE A 291 -4.36 -19.84 -2.13
N SER A 292 -4.52 -18.90 -1.20
CA SER A 292 -4.85 -17.51 -1.47
C SER A 292 -3.72 -16.62 -0.97
N ILE A 293 -3.02 -15.97 -1.91
CA ILE A 293 -1.80 -15.19 -1.72
C ILE A 293 -2.08 -13.71 -2.01
N ASP A 294 -2.43 -13.39 -3.26
CA ASP A 294 -2.88 -12.04 -3.66
C ASP A 294 -4.34 -12.08 -4.10
N VAL A 295 -5.23 -11.67 -3.20
CA VAL A 295 -6.67 -11.62 -3.44
C VAL A 295 -7.02 -10.75 -4.65
N SER A 296 -6.30 -9.65 -4.85
CA SER A 296 -6.57 -8.74 -5.95
C SER A 296 -6.36 -9.44 -7.29
N TYR A 297 -5.18 -10.06 -7.45
CA TYR A 297 -4.84 -10.82 -8.65
C TYR A 297 -5.77 -12.03 -8.85
N GLU A 298 -5.98 -12.83 -7.80
CA GLU A 298 -6.80 -14.04 -7.83
C GLU A 298 -8.26 -13.74 -8.18
N PHE A 299 -8.83 -12.68 -7.59
CA PHE A 299 -10.17 -12.22 -7.91
C PHE A 299 -10.27 -11.74 -9.35
N ALA A 300 -9.26 -11.02 -9.85
CA ALA A 300 -9.21 -10.59 -11.24
C ALA A 300 -9.18 -11.76 -12.23
N ILE A 301 -8.41 -12.82 -11.92
CA ILE A 301 -8.39 -14.05 -12.72
C ILE A 301 -9.77 -14.70 -12.72
N PHE A 302 -10.44 -14.76 -11.56
CA PHE A 302 -11.80 -15.31 -11.47
C PHE A 302 -12.79 -14.51 -12.33
N VAL A 303 -12.80 -13.18 -12.22
CA VAL A 303 -13.69 -12.31 -13.03
C VAL A 303 -13.46 -12.54 -14.51
N LEU A 304 -12.20 -12.47 -14.96
CA LEU A 304 -11.83 -12.64 -16.37
C LEU A 304 -12.22 -14.03 -16.90
N ASN A 305 -11.88 -15.09 -16.17
CA ASN A 305 -12.13 -16.46 -16.62
C ASN A 305 -13.61 -16.84 -16.64
N ARG A 306 -14.45 -16.18 -15.82
CA ARG A 306 -15.88 -16.50 -15.72
C ARG A 306 -16.78 -15.65 -16.60
N THR A 307 -16.34 -14.45 -16.94
CA THR A 307 -17.19 -13.47 -17.64
C THR A 307 -16.53 -12.86 -18.87
N GLY A 308 -15.21 -12.94 -19.00
CA GLY A 308 -14.44 -12.24 -20.04
C GLY A 308 -14.25 -10.74 -19.76
N VAL A 309 -14.83 -10.21 -18.68
CA VAL A 309 -14.74 -8.80 -18.31
C VAL A 309 -13.34 -8.47 -17.81
N LYS A 310 -12.81 -7.33 -18.25
CA LYS A 310 -11.52 -6.80 -17.84
C LYS A 310 -11.72 -5.58 -16.96
N LEU A 311 -10.79 -5.35 -16.04
CA LEU A 311 -10.79 -4.16 -15.20
C LEU A 311 -10.54 -2.90 -16.04
N THR A 312 -11.44 -1.94 -15.95
CA THR A 312 -11.28 -0.60 -16.50
C THR A 312 -10.56 0.30 -15.49
N HIS A 313 -9.45 0.92 -15.90
CA HIS A 313 -8.74 1.88 -15.07
C HIS A 313 -9.56 3.17 -14.91
N VAL A 314 -9.69 3.67 -13.68
CA VAL A 314 -10.33 4.96 -13.37
C VAL A 314 -9.40 5.80 -12.50
N SER A 315 -8.87 6.88 -13.06
CA SER A 315 -7.88 7.75 -12.41
C SER A 315 -8.41 8.50 -11.17
N LYS A 316 -9.73 8.64 -11.04
CA LYS A 316 -10.37 9.25 -9.85
C LYS A 316 -10.41 8.31 -8.65
N LEU A 317 -10.18 7.01 -8.83
CA LEU A 317 -9.92 6.08 -7.74
C LEU A 317 -8.40 6.06 -7.55
N CYS A 318 -7.88 6.87 -6.65
CA CYS A 318 -6.46 7.21 -6.62
C CYS A 318 -5.65 6.30 -5.66
N ILE A 319 -4.36 6.17 -5.90
CA ILE A 319 -3.41 5.52 -4.96
C ILE A 319 -2.83 6.48 -3.92
N VAL A 320 -2.92 7.80 -4.16
CA VAL A 320 -2.47 8.87 -3.27
C VAL A 320 -3.54 9.96 -3.27
N SER A 321 -3.69 10.68 -2.15
CA SER A 321 -4.66 11.77 -2.04
C SER A 321 -4.38 12.90 -3.04
N ALA A 322 -5.38 13.25 -3.84
CA ALA A 322 -5.41 14.47 -4.64
C ALA A 322 -6.79 15.14 -4.55
N SER A 323 -6.89 16.38 -5.02
CA SER A 323 -8.11 17.19 -4.90
C SER A 323 -9.28 16.62 -5.69
N ASP A 324 -9.03 15.90 -6.77
CA ASP A 324 -10.01 15.36 -7.69
C ASP A 324 -10.35 13.88 -7.43
N CYS A 325 -9.61 13.21 -6.54
CA CYS A 325 -9.87 11.83 -6.15
C CYS A 325 -11.26 11.66 -5.53
N ALA A 326 -11.99 10.67 -6.02
CA ALA A 326 -13.20 10.12 -5.41
C ALA A 326 -12.84 9.23 -4.23
N THR A 327 -11.80 8.40 -4.37
CA THR A 327 -11.32 7.53 -3.30
C THR A 327 -9.79 7.48 -3.28
N TYR A 328 -9.22 7.18 -2.12
CA TYR A 328 -7.78 6.93 -1.96
C TYR A 328 -7.50 6.23 -0.62
N PRO A 329 -6.42 5.44 -0.51
CA PRO A 329 -6.02 4.88 0.77
C PRO A 329 -5.54 5.97 1.72
N ARG A 330 -5.95 5.91 2.98
CA ARG A 330 -5.41 6.74 4.05
C ARG A 330 -4.02 6.23 4.41
N PHE A 331 -3.04 7.13 4.43
CA PHE A 331 -1.72 6.81 4.98
C PHE A 331 -1.84 6.41 6.45
N PHE A 332 -1.04 5.42 6.85
CA PHE A 332 -1.01 4.97 8.23
C PHE A 332 -0.48 6.07 9.15
N HIS A 333 -1.14 6.23 10.30
CA HIS A 333 -0.70 7.10 11.37
C HIS A 333 -0.75 6.31 12.69
N SER A 334 0.30 6.44 13.51
CA SER A 334 0.35 5.81 14.83
C SER A 334 -0.84 6.26 15.69
N CYS A 335 -1.45 5.32 16.40
CA CYS A 335 -2.61 5.59 17.27
C CYS A 335 -2.22 6.22 18.61
N SER A 336 -0.97 6.11 19.01
CA SER A 336 -0.41 6.78 20.18
C SER A 336 1.09 7.02 20.01
N SER A 337 1.72 7.72 20.95
CA SER A 337 3.14 8.07 20.90
C SER A 337 4.09 7.03 21.51
N SER A 338 3.58 5.96 22.16
CA SER A 338 4.41 5.13 23.05
C SER A 338 4.21 3.63 22.87
N VAL A 339 4.83 3.05 21.84
CA VAL A 339 5.42 1.71 21.96
C VAL A 339 6.91 1.89 21.81
N THR A 340 7.64 1.64 22.90
CA THR A 340 9.08 1.82 22.92
C THR A 340 9.77 0.47 22.68
N PRO A 341 11.02 0.45 22.17
CA PRO A 341 11.77 -0.79 21.93
C PRO A 341 11.90 -1.69 23.17
N GLU A 342 11.74 -1.14 24.37
CA GLU A 342 11.80 -1.85 25.65
C GLU A 342 10.58 -2.74 25.92
N ASN A 343 9.47 -2.60 25.16
CA ASN A 343 8.25 -3.39 25.37
C ASN A 343 8.10 -4.59 24.41
N ILE A 344 9.06 -4.79 23.50
CA ILE A 344 9.03 -5.85 22.49
C ILE A 344 10.30 -6.70 22.56
N TYR A 345 10.15 -8.01 22.34
CA TYR A 345 11.27 -8.92 22.13
C TYR A 345 11.30 -9.41 20.68
N PHE A 346 12.48 -9.37 20.05
CA PHE A 346 12.72 -9.83 18.69
C PHE A 346 13.37 -11.22 18.71
N ALA A 347 12.73 -12.19 18.08
CA ALA A 347 13.23 -13.54 17.92
C ALA A 347 13.58 -13.81 16.46
N VAL A 348 14.88 -13.86 16.16
CA VAL A 348 15.38 -14.16 14.82
C VAL A 348 15.55 -15.68 14.67
N LYS A 349 14.77 -16.29 13.78
CA LYS A 349 14.86 -17.71 13.43
C LYS A 349 15.99 -17.90 12.43
N THR A 350 17.05 -18.61 12.83
CA THR A 350 18.26 -18.84 11.99
C THR A 350 18.84 -20.23 12.18
N CYS A 351 19.85 -20.63 11.41
CA CYS A 351 20.58 -21.87 11.65
C CYS A 351 22.09 -21.67 11.44
N ALA A 352 22.88 -22.66 11.84
CA ALA A 352 24.34 -22.66 11.75
C ALA A 352 24.86 -22.27 10.37
N LYS A 353 24.16 -22.72 9.32
CA LYS A 353 24.47 -22.40 7.92
C LYS A 353 24.52 -20.89 7.64
N PHE A 354 23.70 -20.10 8.33
CA PHE A 354 23.49 -18.69 8.01
C PHE A 354 24.19 -17.72 8.98
N HIS A 355 24.97 -18.24 9.93
CA HIS A 355 25.74 -17.44 10.89
C HIS A 355 26.74 -16.49 10.23
N LEU A 356 27.40 -16.92 9.14
CA LEU A 356 28.41 -16.13 8.45
C LEU A 356 27.86 -15.31 7.27
N ASP A 357 26.67 -15.65 6.79
CA ASP A 357 26.11 -15.06 5.57
C ASP A 357 24.98 -14.06 5.89
N ARG A 358 23.90 -14.53 6.54
CA ARG A 358 22.68 -13.72 6.74
C ARG A 358 22.72 -12.90 8.02
N ILE A 359 23.19 -13.48 9.11
CA ILE A 359 23.24 -12.81 10.41
C ILE A 359 24.10 -11.52 10.39
N PRO A 360 25.26 -11.47 9.72
CA PRO A 360 26.03 -10.23 9.62
C PRO A 360 25.33 -9.15 8.78
N VAL A 361 24.44 -9.52 7.85
CA VAL A 361 23.59 -8.56 7.13
C VAL A 361 22.57 -7.97 8.09
N ILE A 362 21.84 -8.82 8.84
CA ILE A 362 20.83 -8.41 9.82
C ILE A 362 21.43 -7.49 10.89
N LYS A 363 22.58 -7.86 11.47
CA LYS A 363 23.31 -7.04 12.47
C LYS A 363 23.82 -5.71 11.92
N LYS A 364 23.96 -5.56 10.59
CA LYS A 364 24.36 -4.31 9.92
C LYS A 364 23.17 -3.49 9.41
N SER A 365 21.95 -4.02 9.47
CA SER A 365 20.73 -3.37 8.99
C SER A 365 19.83 -3.00 10.18
N TRP A 366 18.67 -3.63 10.33
CA TRP A 366 17.67 -3.29 11.35
C TRP A 366 18.08 -3.72 12.76
N ALA A 367 18.95 -4.73 12.90
CA ALA A 367 19.42 -5.22 14.20
C ALA A 367 20.73 -4.55 14.67
N LYS A 368 21.11 -3.40 14.08
CA LYS A 368 22.26 -2.60 14.52
C LYS A 368 21.95 -1.68 15.72
N TYR A 369 20.66 -1.52 16.03
CA TYR A 369 20.17 -0.68 17.12
C TYR A 369 20.14 -1.46 18.44
N ASP A 370 20.03 -0.73 19.55
CA ASP A 370 19.87 -1.32 20.88
C ASP A 370 18.45 -1.90 21.01
N LEU A 371 18.33 -3.21 20.84
CA LEU A 371 17.07 -3.94 20.79
C LEU A 371 17.10 -5.15 21.74
N ASN A 372 15.94 -5.49 22.29
CA ASN A 372 15.76 -6.76 22.99
C ASN A 372 15.64 -7.90 21.96
N ILE A 373 16.77 -8.49 21.60
CA ILE A 373 16.86 -9.48 20.51
C ILE A 373 17.52 -10.78 20.94
N GLY A 374 17.04 -11.90 20.41
CA GLY A 374 17.71 -13.20 20.50
C GLY A 374 17.72 -13.93 19.16
N TYR A 375 18.77 -14.69 18.93
CA TYR A 375 18.95 -15.48 17.71
C TYR A 375 18.78 -16.97 18.01
N PHE A 376 17.81 -17.62 17.38
CA PHE A 376 17.44 -18.98 17.70
C PHE A 376 17.97 -19.93 16.64
N SER A 377 18.98 -20.72 17.01
CA SER A 377 19.78 -21.55 16.10
C SER A 377 19.97 -22.98 16.61
N ASP A 378 20.36 -23.89 15.73
CA ASP A 378 20.75 -25.28 16.04
C ASP A 378 22.18 -25.48 16.53
N ALA A 379 23.02 -24.45 16.49
CA ALA A 379 24.40 -24.52 16.95
C ALA A 379 24.79 -23.23 17.66
N ALA A 380 25.70 -23.36 18.63
CA ALA A 380 26.31 -22.23 19.30
C ALA A 380 27.34 -21.57 18.38
N ASP A 381 27.41 -20.24 18.40
CA ASP A 381 28.45 -19.46 17.75
C ASP A 381 29.02 -18.46 18.76
N LYS A 382 30.35 -18.48 18.91
CA LYS A 382 31.08 -17.58 19.82
C LYS A 382 30.89 -16.10 19.44
N ASN A 383 30.59 -15.81 18.17
CA ASN A 383 30.33 -14.48 17.63
C ASN A 383 28.84 -14.06 17.74
N LEU A 384 27.98 -14.96 18.21
CA LEU A 384 26.54 -14.73 18.40
C LEU A 384 26.18 -15.00 19.87
N ARG A 385 26.58 -14.10 20.76
CA ARG A 385 26.41 -14.26 22.21
C ARG A 385 24.95 -14.32 22.65
N GLU A 386 24.06 -13.73 21.86
CA GLU A 386 22.61 -13.69 22.09
C GLU A 386 21.88 -14.92 21.49
N ALA A 387 22.61 -16.01 21.24
CA ALA A 387 22.07 -17.22 20.64
C ALA A 387 21.40 -18.15 21.64
N TYR A 388 20.22 -18.67 21.27
CA TYR A 388 19.49 -19.73 21.96
C TYR A 388 19.52 -20.99 21.11
N ILE A 389 19.85 -22.13 21.74
CA ILE A 389 19.90 -23.42 21.05
C ILE A 389 18.50 -24.02 20.99
N VAL A 390 17.99 -24.21 19.77
CA VAL A 390 16.68 -24.78 19.47
C VAL A 390 16.83 -25.87 18.40
N PRO A 391 15.89 -26.84 18.32
CA PRO A 391 15.92 -27.84 17.26
C PRO A 391 15.81 -27.19 15.87
N ASN A 392 16.33 -27.86 14.85
CA ASN A 392 16.22 -27.41 13.47
C ASN A 392 15.98 -28.59 12.54
N THR A 393 15.28 -28.31 11.45
CA THR A 393 15.01 -29.21 10.33
C THR A 393 15.34 -28.47 9.03
N THR A 394 15.35 -29.13 7.89
CA THR A 394 15.54 -28.46 6.58
C THR A 394 14.26 -27.85 6.03
N GLU A 395 13.11 -28.29 6.54
CA GLU A 395 11.77 -27.85 6.11
C GLU A 395 10.80 -27.85 7.30
N GLY A 396 9.69 -27.14 7.14
CA GLY A 396 8.57 -27.12 8.07
C GLY A 396 8.82 -26.32 9.34
N HIS A 397 9.91 -26.58 10.05
CA HIS A 397 10.37 -25.83 11.22
C HIS A 397 9.37 -25.69 12.40
N CYS A 398 8.24 -26.43 12.45
CA CYS A 398 7.28 -26.29 13.55
C CYS A 398 7.92 -26.52 14.92
N ALA A 399 8.70 -27.60 15.11
CA ALA A 399 9.34 -27.85 16.40
C ALA A 399 10.32 -26.74 16.81
N LYS A 400 10.99 -26.12 15.83
CA LYS A 400 11.88 -24.98 16.05
C LYS A 400 11.09 -23.77 16.52
N THR A 401 10.07 -23.36 15.76
CA THR A 401 9.25 -22.20 16.07
C THR A 401 8.50 -22.38 17.39
N TYR A 402 8.04 -23.60 17.70
CA TYR A 402 7.46 -23.93 19.00
C TYR A 402 8.49 -23.80 20.14
N ALA A 403 9.72 -24.28 19.97
CA ALA A 403 10.79 -24.09 20.95
C ALA A 403 11.14 -22.59 21.15
N ILE A 404 11.13 -21.79 20.08
CA ILE A 404 11.27 -20.32 20.17
C ILE A 404 10.15 -19.74 21.04
N LEU A 405 8.90 -20.12 20.79
CA LEU A 405 7.75 -19.67 21.59
C LEU A 405 7.91 -20.06 23.07
N GLN A 406 8.38 -21.27 23.36
CA GLN A 406 8.59 -21.73 24.74
C GLN A 406 9.66 -20.93 25.47
N GLU A 407 10.80 -20.66 24.84
CA GLU A 407 11.87 -19.86 25.43
C GLU A 407 11.46 -18.39 25.57
N THR A 408 10.85 -17.82 24.53
CA THR A 408 10.39 -16.42 24.56
C THR A 408 9.27 -16.23 25.57
N SER A 409 8.35 -17.18 25.77
CA SER A 409 7.33 -17.12 26.84
C SER A 409 7.96 -16.89 28.22
N LYS A 410 9.08 -17.56 28.53
CA LYS A 410 9.83 -17.35 29.78
C LYS A 410 10.45 -15.95 29.84
N ILE A 411 11.04 -15.49 28.73
CA ILE A 411 11.68 -14.18 28.62
C ILE A 411 10.65 -13.05 28.80
N LEU A 412 9.53 -13.11 28.06
CA LEU A 412 8.43 -12.15 28.11
C LEU A 412 7.90 -12.01 29.54
N LYS A 413 7.68 -13.13 30.25
CA LYS A 413 7.26 -13.12 31.66
C LYS A 413 8.30 -12.49 32.58
N ARG A 414 9.57 -12.90 32.46
CA ARG A 414 10.65 -12.43 33.35
C ARG A 414 10.96 -10.94 33.17
N ARG A 415 10.91 -10.44 31.94
CA ARG A 415 11.22 -9.05 31.60
C ARG A 415 10.00 -8.15 31.45
N ASN A 416 8.80 -8.70 31.58
CA ASN A 416 7.53 -8.00 31.42
C ASN A 416 7.40 -7.30 30.06
N PHE A 417 7.77 -8.00 28.98
CA PHE A 417 7.55 -7.53 27.61
C PHE A 417 6.10 -7.78 27.19
N ASP A 418 5.55 -6.86 26.39
CA ASP A 418 4.19 -6.90 25.89
C ASP A 418 4.07 -7.62 24.54
N TRP A 419 5.13 -7.59 23.73
CA TRP A 419 5.12 -8.10 22.35
C TRP A 419 6.29 -9.03 22.04
N LEU A 420 6.06 -9.98 21.15
CA LEU A 420 7.06 -10.82 20.51
C LEU A 420 6.98 -10.64 19.00
N ALA A 421 8.07 -10.28 18.35
CA ALA A 421 8.21 -10.36 16.89
C ALA A 421 9.09 -11.55 16.52
N ILE A 422 8.56 -12.48 15.73
CA ILE A 422 9.28 -13.61 15.15
C ILE A 422 9.57 -13.28 13.70
N VAL A 423 10.85 -13.35 13.31
CA VAL A 423 11.32 -13.00 11.96
C VAL A 423 12.34 -14.01 11.48
N ASP A 424 12.32 -14.30 10.17
CA ASP A 424 13.34 -15.15 9.54
C ASP A 424 14.63 -14.36 9.29
N ASP A 425 15.76 -15.05 9.27
CA ASP A 425 17.10 -14.44 9.09
C ASP A 425 17.37 -13.83 7.70
N ASP A 426 16.44 -13.97 6.76
CA ASP A 426 16.42 -13.28 5.46
C ASP A 426 15.27 -12.29 5.30
N THR A 427 14.72 -11.81 6.42
CA THR A 427 13.69 -10.76 6.47
C THR A 427 14.31 -9.42 6.87
N ILE A 428 14.00 -8.37 6.11
CA ILE A 428 14.43 -6.99 6.39
C ILE A 428 13.19 -6.17 6.71
N PHE A 429 13.20 -5.43 7.80
CA PHE A 429 12.05 -4.63 8.22
C PHE A 429 12.47 -3.36 8.95
N SER A 430 11.54 -2.41 9.08
CA SER A 430 11.68 -1.22 9.94
C SER A 430 11.16 -1.51 11.34
N VAL A 431 12.04 -1.35 12.32
CA VAL A 431 11.66 -1.47 13.74
C VAL A 431 10.69 -0.34 14.10
N VAL A 432 10.95 0.89 13.67
CA VAL A 432 10.10 2.05 14.02
C VAL A 432 8.70 1.93 13.44
N ARG A 433 8.55 1.51 12.18
CA ARG A 433 7.22 1.31 11.59
C ARG A 433 6.45 0.19 12.29
N LEU A 434 7.13 -0.89 12.69
CA LEU A 434 6.52 -1.93 13.51
C LEU A 434 6.04 -1.37 14.85
N LEU A 435 6.88 -0.63 15.57
CA LEU A 435 6.49 -0.02 16.85
C LEU A 435 5.28 0.91 16.68
N ASN A 436 5.28 1.73 15.62
CA ASN A 436 4.16 2.62 15.30
C ASN A 436 2.86 1.83 15.05
N LEU A 437 2.92 0.70 14.34
CA LEU A 437 1.75 -0.16 14.14
C LEU A 437 1.21 -0.70 15.46
N LEU A 438 2.09 -1.15 16.36
CA LEU A 438 1.69 -1.74 17.64
C LEU A 438 1.02 -0.75 18.59
N THR A 439 1.19 0.56 18.39
CA THR A 439 0.46 1.60 19.15
C THR A 439 -1.07 1.50 19.01
N CYS A 440 -1.54 0.80 17.97
CA CYS A 440 -2.95 0.65 17.64
C CYS A 440 -3.60 -0.60 18.26
N TYR A 441 -2.83 -1.50 18.86
CA TYR A 441 -3.34 -2.77 19.40
C TYR A 441 -3.13 -2.85 20.91
N ASN A 442 -4.09 -3.45 21.61
CA ASN A 442 -3.97 -3.64 23.05
C ASN A 442 -3.12 -4.90 23.34
N PRO A 443 -1.93 -4.78 23.95
CA PRO A 443 -1.06 -5.93 24.23
C PRO A 443 -1.64 -6.93 25.25
N LYS A 444 -2.72 -6.57 25.95
CA LYS A 444 -3.41 -7.47 26.89
C LYS A 444 -4.44 -8.37 26.20
N HIS A 445 -4.79 -8.09 24.94
CA HIS A 445 -5.65 -8.96 24.13
C HIS A 445 -4.83 -10.08 23.47
N LEU A 446 -5.51 -11.14 23.01
CA LEU A 446 -4.88 -12.21 22.24
C LEU A 446 -4.72 -11.79 20.78
N VAL A 447 -3.62 -11.09 20.48
CA VAL A 447 -3.37 -10.49 19.16
C VAL A 447 -2.23 -11.21 18.45
N ALA A 448 -2.45 -11.52 17.16
CA ALA A 448 -1.46 -11.97 16.19
C ALA A 448 -1.56 -11.12 14.92
N ILE A 449 -0.46 -10.51 14.48
CA ILE A 449 -0.40 -9.59 13.33
C ILE A 449 0.65 -10.08 12.34
N GLY A 450 0.34 -10.01 11.04
CA GLY A 450 1.29 -10.31 9.96
C GLY A 450 0.64 -10.20 8.58
N GLU A 451 1.31 -10.73 7.55
CA GLU A 451 0.69 -10.90 6.24
C GLU A 451 -0.15 -12.19 6.23
N ARG A 452 -1.39 -12.11 5.74
CA ARG A 452 -2.35 -13.21 5.83
C ARG A 452 -2.44 -13.92 4.50
N TYR A 453 -2.19 -15.23 4.51
CA TYR A 453 -2.50 -16.14 3.40
C TYR A 453 -3.67 -17.05 3.77
N GLY A 454 -4.26 -17.67 2.75
CA GLY A 454 -5.33 -18.66 2.89
C GLY A 454 -4.87 -20.03 2.41
N PHE A 455 -5.27 -21.08 3.13
CA PHE A 455 -5.21 -22.46 2.65
C PHE A 455 -6.64 -22.98 2.45
N ARG A 456 -6.96 -23.41 1.23
CA ARG A 456 -8.25 -23.97 0.81
C ARG A 456 -9.44 -23.18 1.34
N ILE A 457 -9.40 -21.85 1.27
CA ILE A 457 -10.46 -20.99 1.84
C ILE A 457 -11.85 -21.30 1.28
N TRP A 458 -11.91 -21.83 0.04
CA TRP A 458 -13.14 -22.31 -0.59
C TRP A 458 -13.76 -23.54 0.11
N ASP A 459 -12.96 -24.35 0.82
CA ASP A 459 -13.44 -25.48 1.61
C ASP A 459 -13.95 -25.00 2.98
N ARG A 460 -15.27 -25.09 3.16
CA ARG A 460 -15.95 -24.68 4.39
C ARG A 460 -15.50 -25.48 5.61
N TYR A 461 -15.10 -26.73 5.43
CA TYR A 461 -14.75 -27.64 6.53
C TYR A 461 -13.26 -27.61 6.84
N HIS A 462 -12.40 -27.63 5.81
CA HIS A 462 -10.95 -27.79 6.02
C HIS A 462 -10.12 -26.55 5.71
N GLY A 463 -10.69 -25.51 5.11
CA GLY A 463 -9.98 -24.27 4.81
C GLY A 463 -9.66 -23.44 6.05
N TYR A 464 -8.57 -22.69 6.05
CA TYR A 464 -8.22 -21.75 7.11
C TYR A 464 -7.25 -20.69 6.60
N GLN A 465 -7.13 -19.60 7.34
CA GLN A 465 -6.13 -18.56 7.09
C GLN A 465 -4.96 -18.72 8.06
N TYR A 466 -3.80 -18.24 7.65
CA TYR A 466 -2.59 -18.25 8.47
C TYR A 466 -1.76 -17.00 8.21
N LEU A 467 -0.89 -16.65 9.16
CA LEU A 467 0.08 -15.56 9.00
C LEU A 467 1.40 -16.13 8.50
N THR A 468 1.94 -15.59 7.41
CA THR A 468 3.17 -16.09 6.79
C THR A 468 4.38 -15.81 7.68
N GLY A 469 5.22 -16.83 7.88
CA GLY A 469 6.38 -16.69 8.77
C GLY A 469 7.47 -15.76 8.22
N GLY A 470 7.67 -15.78 6.91
CA GLY A 470 8.74 -15.02 6.24
C GLY A 470 8.48 -13.52 6.21
N ALA A 471 7.22 -13.08 6.11
CA ALA A 471 6.88 -11.67 6.25
C ALA A 471 7.16 -11.13 7.67
N GLY A 472 7.26 -12.03 8.65
CA GLY A 472 7.34 -11.72 10.08
C GLY A 472 5.96 -11.77 10.74
N VAL A 473 5.93 -12.31 11.96
CA VAL A 473 4.71 -12.46 12.77
C VAL A 473 4.91 -11.80 14.11
N VAL A 474 3.92 -11.03 14.55
CA VAL A 474 3.95 -10.31 15.83
C VAL A 474 2.83 -10.82 16.72
N LEU A 475 3.18 -11.20 17.94
CA LEU A 475 2.28 -11.83 18.90
C LEU A 475 2.29 -11.02 20.21
N SER A 476 1.11 -10.81 20.77
CA SER A 476 0.97 -10.34 22.15
C SER A 476 1.51 -11.37 23.15
N ALA A 477 2.12 -10.91 24.24
CA ALA A 477 2.61 -11.77 25.30
C ALA A 477 1.56 -12.78 25.85
N PRO A 478 0.30 -12.41 26.16
CA PRO A 478 -0.69 -13.38 26.61
C PRO A 478 -0.98 -14.47 25.56
N LEU A 479 -0.95 -14.15 24.26
CA LEU A 479 -1.12 -15.16 23.21
C LEU A 479 0.05 -16.14 23.15
N VAL A 480 1.29 -15.65 23.26
CA VAL A 480 2.48 -16.52 23.32
C VAL A 480 2.38 -17.49 24.50
N GLN A 481 1.94 -16.99 25.66
CA GLN A 481 1.78 -17.81 26.86
C GLN A 481 0.73 -18.90 26.68
N LEU A 482 -0.40 -18.58 26.06
CA LEU A 482 -1.47 -19.54 25.76
C LEU A 482 -1.02 -20.61 24.75
N ILE A 483 -0.32 -20.22 23.68
CA ILE A 483 0.13 -21.17 22.63
C ILE A 483 1.04 -22.26 23.21
N VAL A 484 1.90 -21.91 24.17
CA VAL A 484 2.89 -22.85 24.73
C VAL A 484 2.36 -23.66 25.91
N GLU A 485 1.11 -23.46 26.32
CA GLU A 485 0.50 -24.28 27.35
C GLU A 485 0.44 -25.76 26.92
N PRO A 486 0.73 -26.71 27.82
CA PRO A 486 0.76 -28.12 27.48
C PRO A 486 -0.54 -28.59 26.83
N GLY A 487 -0.44 -29.19 25.63
CA GLY A 487 -1.57 -29.75 24.89
C GLY A 487 -2.35 -28.74 24.04
N VAL A 488 -1.99 -27.44 24.06
CA VAL A 488 -2.70 -26.41 23.31
C VAL A 488 -2.30 -26.40 21.83
N CYS A 489 -1.03 -26.15 21.53
CA CYS A 489 -0.55 -26.05 20.14
C CYS A 489 0.65 -26.96 19.83
N THR A 490 0.54 -28.23 20.20
CA THR A 490 1.55 -29.26 19.90
C THR A 490 1.75 -29.42 18.38
N CYS A 491 3.00 -29.41 17.94
CA CYS A 491 3.37 -29.72 16.57
C CYS A 491 3.08 -31.20 16.23
N PRO A 492 2.40 -31.52 15.10
CA PRO A 492 2.18 -32.89 14.66
C PRO A 492 3.50 -33.61 14.34
N SER A 493 4.43 -32.89 13.72
CA SER A 493 5.81 -33.32 13.48
C SER A 493 6.75 -32.12 13.52
N ALA A 494 8.06 -32.38 13.64
CA ALA A 494 9.06 -31.32 13.60
C ALA A 494 9.10 -30.58 12.25
N THR A 495 8.71 -31.25 11.16
CA THR A 495 8.71 -30.77 9.77
C THR A 495 7.34 -30.30 9.29
N THR A 496 6.35 -30.18 10.17
CA THR A 496 5.09 -29.51 9.81
C THR A 496 5.39 -28.05 9.49
N PRO A 497 4.79 -27.42 8.44
CA PRO A 497 4.91 -25.98 8.20
C PRO A 497 4.50 -25.18 9.44
N ASP A 498 5.43 -24.42 9.98
CA ASP A 498 5.30 -23.71 11.24
C ASP A 498 4.22 -22.64 11.17
N ASP A 499 4.21 -21.83 10.12
CA ASP A 499 3.24 -20.76 9.89
C ASP A 499 1.80 -21.29 9.74
N MET A 500 1.58 -22.29 8.89
CA MET A 500 0.26 -22.89 8.69
C MET A 500 -0.26 -23.57 9.95
N HIS A 501 0.62 -24.22 10.73
CA HIS A 501 0.19 -24.93 11.94
C HIS A 501 0.06 -24.00 13.15
N LEU A 502 1.12 -23.28 13.53
CA LEU A 502 1.17 -22.43 14.73
C LEU A 502 0.42 -21.11 14.54
N PHE A 503 0.55 -20.49 13.37
CA PHE A 503 -0.09 -19.19 13.05
C PHE A 503 -1.32 -19.33 12.15
N GLY A 504 -1.82 -20.56 11.98
CA GLY A 504 -3.06 -20.87 11.28
C GLY A 504 -3.96 -21.78 12.11
N LEU A 505 -3.76 -23.10 12.02
CA LEU A 505 -4.61 -24.10 12.68
C LEU A 505 -4.69 -23.92 14.21
N CYS A 506 -3.58 -23.63 14.87
CA CYS A 506 -3.53 -23.35 16.30
C CYS A 506 -4.36 -22.11 16.65
N LEU A 507 -4.16 -20.98 15.96
CA LEU A 507 -4.96 -19.77 16.17
C LEU A 507 -6.46 -20.03 15.93
N LEU A 508 -6.80 -20.77 14.88
CA LEU A 508 -8.18 -21.19 14.61
C LEU A 508 -8.79 -21.99 15.77
N ARG A 509 -8.05 -22.95 16.33
CA ARG A 509 -8.49 -23.73 17.51
C ARG A 509 -8.71 -22.86 18.73
N LEU A 510 -7.86 -21.85 18.92
CA LEU A 510 -7.95 -20.86 19.99
C LEU A 510 -9.04 -19.80 19.75
N ARG A 511 -9.70 -19.82 18.59
CA ARG A 511 -10.66 -18.79 18.15
C ARG A 511 -10.02 -17.39 18.11
N VAL A 512 -8.73 -17.33 17.82
CA VAL A 512 -7.98 -16.10 17.57
C VAL A 512 -7.87 -15.95 16.06
N GLU A 513 -8.35 -14.84 15.53
CA GLU A 513 -8.20 -14.52 14.10
C GLU A 513 -6.90 -13.72 13.90
N GLY A 514 -6.01 -14.21 13.04
CA GLY A 514 -4.83 -13.43 12.64
C GLY A 514 -5.24 -12.13 11.95
N VAL A 515 -4.65 -11.02 12.40
CA VAL A 515 -4.85 -9.68 11.84
C VAL A 515 -3.91 -9.50 10.65
N HIS A 516 -4.50 -9.31 9.47
CA HIS A 516 -3.74 -8.94 8.28
C HIS A 516 -3.33 -7.48 8.37
N SER A 517 -2.05 -7.21 8.18
CA SER A 517 -1.54 -5.88 7.88
C SER A 517 -0.94 -5.87 6.47
N PRO A 518 -1.35 -4.94 5.58
CA PRO A 518 -0.81 -4.85 4.23
C PRO A 518 0.65 -4.35 4.21
N MET A 519 1.17 -3.89 5.35
CA MET A 519 2.54 -3.41 5.50
C MET A 519 3.56 -4.57 5.64
N PHE A 520 3.13 -5.80 5.85
CA PHE A 520 4.01 -6.98 5.93
C PHE A 520 4.06 -7.69 4.58
N HIS A 521 5.24 -8.13 4.14
CA HIS A 521 5.42 -8.72 2.81
C HIS A 521 6.32 -9.98 2.84
N GLN A 522 5.76 -11.11 2.40
CA GLN A 522 6.42 -12.41 2.22
C GLN A 522 7.29 -12.43 0.94
N ALA A 523 7.18 -11.42 0.08
CA ALA A 523 7.99 -11.29 -1.13
C ALA A 523 8.80 -9.98 -1.13
N GLN A 524 9.64 -9.83 -2.16
CA GLN A 524 10.60 -8.73 -2.24
C GLN A 524 9.91 -7.50 -2.82
N PRO A 525 10.47 -6.28 -2.65
CA PRO A 525 9.85 -5.08 -3.21
C PRO A 525 9.54 -5.18 -4.72
N ILE A 526 10.39 -5.85 -5.49
CA ILE A 526 10.24 -6.00 -6.94
C ILE A 526 9.09 -6.95 -7.34
N ASP A 527 8.67 -7.83 -6.44
CA ASP A 527 7.55 -8.74 -6.67
C ASP A 527 6.18 -8.04 -6.58
N TYR A 528 6.14 -6.78 -6.12
CA TYR A 528 4.91 -5.99 -5.99
C TYR A 528 4.87 -4.83 -6.98
N PRO A 529 3.68 -4.44 -7.47
CA PRO A 529 3.53 -3.22 -8.28
C PRO A 529 4.00 -1.97 -7.53
N TYR A 530 4.69 -1.07 -8.22
CA TYR A 530 5.10 0.21 -7.66
C TYR A 530 3.94 0.98 -7.01
N ALA A 531 2.79 1.03 -7.70
CA ALA A 531 1.59 1.71 -7.21
C ALA A 531 1.00 1.07 -5.93
N TYR A 532 1.20 -0.23 -5.74
CA TYR A 532 0.81 -0.93 -4.51
C TYR A 532 1.72 -0.53 -3.35
N LEU A 533 3.04 -0.53 -3.55
CA LEU A 533 3.97 -0.15 -2.49
C LEU A 533 3.94 1.36 -2.18
N ALA A 534 3.70 2.21 -3.18
CA ALA A 534 3.66 3.67 -3.02
C ALA A 534 2.44 4.18 -2.24
N SER A 535 1.40 3.35 -2.09
CA SER A 535 0.16 3.71 -1.40
C SER A 535 0.19 3.40 0.10
N GLN A 536 1.28 2.79 0.58
CA GLN A 536 1.45 2.37 1.97
C GLN A 536 2.90 2.55 2.45
N GLU A 537 3.13 2.30 3.74
CA GLU A 537 4.46 2.31 4.34
C GLU A 537 4.85 0.88 4.74
N PRO A 538 5.65 0.17 3.94
CA PRO A 538 6.04 -1.20 4.27
C PRO A 538 6.74 -1.29 5.64
N ILE A 539 6.44 -2.34 6.40
CA ILE A 539 7.16 -2.75 7.60
C ILE A 539 8.25 -3.72 7.21
N SER A 540 7.94 -4.78 6.46
CA SER A 540 8.88 -5.86 6.15
C SER A 540 8.88 -6.25 4.68
N PHE A 541 9.99 -6.86 4.24
CA PHE A 541 10.15 -7.58 2.98
C PHE A 541 10.96 -8.87 3.17
N HIS A 542 10.63 -9.89 2.38
CA HIS A 542 11.26 -11.21 2.38
C HIS A 542 11.53 -11.64 0.93
N ARG A 543 12.63 -12.27 0.50
CA ARG A 543 13.79 -12.84 1.19
C ARG A 543 15.08 -12.29 0.58
N PHE A 544 16.24 -12.79 1.00
CA PHE A 544 17.54 -12.50 0.37
C PHE A 544 17.73 -13.35 -0.88
N TRP A 545 17.01 -13.03 -1.96
CA TRP A 545 17.10 -13.76 -3.23
C TRP A 545 17.31 -12.79 -4.39
N SER A 546 18.48 -12.79 -5.03
CA SER A 546 18.73 -11.92 -6.20
C SER A 546 18.57 -10.41 -5.94
N VAL A 547 18.68 -9.98 -4.67
CA VAL A 547 18.63 -8.57 -4.23
C VAL A 547 19.80 -8.28 -3.28
N ASP A 548 20.22 -7.02 -3.19
CA ASP A 548 21.09 -6.57 -2.11
C ASP A 548 20.22 -6.19 -0.90
N PRO A 549 20.18 -6.99 0.17
CA PRO A 549 19.34 -6.72 1.33
C PRO A 549 19.72 -5.44 2.09
N LYS A 550 20.98 -4.99 1.99
CA LYS A 550 21.39 -3.72 2.60
C LYS A 550 20.87 -2.54 1.80
N ALA A 551 20.89 -2.62 0.47
CA ALA A 551 20.27 -1.63 -0.39
C ALA A 551 18.75 -1.55 -0.11
N VAL A 552 18.06 -2.70 -0.05
CA VAL A 552 16.64 -2.75 0.33
C VAL A 552 16.38 -2.08 1.69
N TYR A 553 17.17 -2.40 2.72
CA TYR A 553 17.04 -1.73 4.01
C TYR A 553 17.26 -0.21 3.92
N ASN A 554 18.30 0.21 3.22
CA ASN A 554 18.65 1.63 3.07
C ASN A 554 17.58 2.42 2.34
N ASP A 555 17.02 1.86 1.28
CA ASP A 555 16.04 2.51 0.42
C ASP A 555 14.66 2.60 1.09
N TRP A 556 14.28 1.59 1.89
CA TRP A 556 12.92 1.48 2.43
C TRP A 556 12.78 1.84 3.91
N PHE A 557 13.82 1.62 4.74
CA PHE A 557 13.68 1.58 6.21
C PHE A 557 14.73 2.38 6.98
N ALA A 558 15.95 2.56 6.45
CA ALA A 558 17.03 3.16 7.22
C ALA A 558 16.73 4.59 7.69
N GLU A 559 16.06 5.41 6.89
CA GLU A 559 15.74 6.79 7.26
C GLU A 559 14.84 6.85 8.49
N VAL A 560 13.77 6.05 8.52
CA VAL A 560 12.80 6.06 9.61
C VAL A 560 13.38 5.45 10.89
N ASP A 561 14.27 4.46 10.77
CA ASP A 561 14.88 3.81 11.94
C ASP A 561 16.03 4.62 12.58
N LYS A 562 16.54 5.68 11.93
CA LYS A 562 17.67 6.50 12.46
C LYS A 562 17.41 7.10 13.85
N VAL A 563 16.15 7.20 14.25
CA VAL A 563 15.75 7.70 15.57
C VAL A 563 16.06 6.72 16.70
N LEU A 564 16.34 5.45 16.38
CA LEU A 564 16.68 4.43 17.37
C LEU A 564 18.15 4.56 17.82
N PRO A 565 18.44 4.34 19.11
CA PRO A 565 19.81 4.31 19.60
C PRO A 565 20.57 3.15 18.98
N LEU A 566 21.83 3.38 18.59
CA LEU A 566 22.71 2.29 18.16
C LEU A 566 23.03 1.38 19.34
N ALA A 567 23.17 0.08 19.09
CA ALA A 567 23.69 -0.82 20.11
C ALA A 567 25.11 -0.37 20.46
N ASP A 568 25.41 -0.24 21.77
CA ASP A 568 26.77 0.04 22.21
C ASP A 568 27.70 -0.98 21.58
N THR A 569 28.61 -0.51 20.73
CA THR A 569 29.68 -1.36 20.22
C THR A 569 30.49 -1.75 21.45
N PRO A 570 30.78 -3.04 21.73
CA PRO A 570 31.75 -3.36 22.75
C PRO A 570 33.02 -2.59 22.40
N LEU A 571 33.35 -1.60 23.23
CA LEU A 571 34.58 -0.86 23.14
C LEU A 571 35.70 -1.91 23.04
N LYS A 572 36.47 -1.81 21.96
CA LYS A 572 37.75 -2.49 21.79
C LYS A 572 38.52 -2.44 23.11
N HIS A 573 38.99 -3.60 23.56
CA HIS A 573 40.13 -3.80 24.46
C HIS A 573 40.36 -2.71 25.53
N THR A 574 39.91 -2.97 26.75
CA THR A 574 40.74 -2.61 27.90
C THR A 574 41.79 -3.70 28.07
N GLU A 575 42.97 -3.46 27.52
CA GLU A 575 44.19 -4.00 28.12
C GLU A 575 44.32 -3.40 29.52
N LEU A 576 44.40 -4.25 30.53
CA LEU A 576 45.26 -4.13 31.72
C LEU A 576 45.21 -5.43 32.52
#